data_AF-A0A5J4LAY1-F1
#
_entry.id   AF-A0A5J4LAY1-F1
#
_cell.length_a   1.000
_cell.length_b   1.000
_cell.length_c   1.000
_cell.angle_alpha   90.00
_cell.angle_beta   90.00
_cell.angle_gamma   90.00
#
_symmetry.space_group_name_H-M   'P 1'
#
loop_
_entity.id
_entity.type
_entity.pdbx_description
1 polymer ?
#
loop_
_entity_poly.entity_id
_entity_poly.type
_entity_poly.pdbx_seq_one_letter_code
_entity_poly.pdbx_strand_id
1 'polypeptide(L)'
;MKEASVLIVAVILAAWLVWNLWNLFHMAVGLRNGSWRRAMWWTRLCSVALCAGLASWIRGVFGGGLDVRETCLFVHHERYDATYWDAHAEEFRKVFPLHNKCNAHYDLVPAWINPAIVTCAVISLAALAVLLWFGTTHLTRLPGKENQS
;
A
#
# COMPACT_ATOMS: atom_id res chain seq x y z
N MET A 1 20.90 -19.78 2.87
CA MET A 1 20.91 -18.31 2.65
C MET A 1 19.52 -17.76 2.32
N LYS A 2 18.77 -18.33 1.36
CA LYS A 2 17.41 -17.87 1.01
C LYS A 2 16.43 -17.85 2.19
N GLU A 3 16.41 -18.91 3.00
CA GLU A 3 15.56 -19.00 4.20
C GLU A 3 15.80 -17.86 5.21
N ALA A 4 17.08 -17.53 5.47
CA ALA A 4 17.44 -16.46 6.37
C ALA A 4 17.00 -15.08 5.83
N SER A 5 17.13 -14.86 4.52
CA SER A 5 16.65 -13.63 3.88
C SER A 5 15.14 -13.47 3.98
N VAL A 6 14.37 -14.54 3.78
CA VAL A 6 12.90 -14.51 3.92
C VAL A 6 12.50 -14.18 5.35
N LEU A 7 13.13 -14.80 6.34
CA LEU A 7 12.86 -14.53 7.75
C LEU A 7 13.19 -13.07 8.13
N ILE A 8 14.31 -12.53 7.65
CA ILE A 8 14.67 -11.13 7.89
C ILE A 8 13.62 -10.19 7.30
N VAL A 9 13.20 -10.41 6.05
CA VAL A 9 12.16 -9.58 5.41
C VAL A 9 10.85 -9.67 6.19
N ALA A 10 10.44 -10.87 6.61
CA ALA A 10 9.22 -11.07 7.39
C ALA A 10 9.27 -10.31 8.73
N VAL A 11 10.40 -10.36 9.45
CA VAL A 11 10.60 -9.63 10.71
C VAL A 11 10.55 -8.12 10.49
N ILE A 12 11.18 -7.61 9.42
CA ILE A 12 11.14 -6.19 9.07
C ILE A 12 9.71 -5.74 8.77
N LEU A 13 8.96 -6.52 7.98
CA LEU A 13 7.57 -6.21 7.65
C LEU A 13 6.66 -6.25 8.89
N ALA A 14 6.86 -7.23 9.78
CA ALA A 14 6.10 -7.33 11.03
C ALA A 14 6.39 -6.15 11.96
N ALA A 15 7.66 -5.80 12.15
CA ALA A 15 8.06 -4.63 12.92
C ALA A 15 7.49 -3.34 12.31
N TRP A 16 7.54 -3.20 10.99
CA TRP A 16 6.95 -2.07 10.28
C TRP A 16 5.43 -2.01 10.45
N LEU A 17 4.73 -3.14 10.42
CA LEU A 17 3.28 -3.18 10.66
C LEU A 17 2.94 -2.70 12.08
N VAL A 18 3.60 -3.25 13.10
CA VAL A 18 3.39 -2.85 14.51
C VAL A 18 3.67 -1.37 14.70
N TRP A 19 4.75 -0.86 14.10
CA TRP A 19 5.09 0.56 14.10
C TRP A 19 4.00 1.43 13.46
N ASN A 20 3.40 0.99 12.35
CA ASN A 20 2.32 1.74 11.70
C ASN A 20 1.03 1.73 12.50
N LEU A 21 0.68 0.61 13.16
CA LEU A 21 -0.48 0.55 14.06
C LEU A 21 -0.32 1.53 15.23
N TRP A 22 0.88 1.59 15.82
CA TRP A 22 1.21 2.56 16.86
C TRP A 22 1.13 4.01 16.35
N ASN A 23 1.65 4.27 15.14
CA ASN A 23 1.59 5.60 14.54
C ASN A 23 0.16 6.02 14.20
N LEU A 24 -0.72 5.10 13.80
CA LEU A 24 -2.13 5.40 13.52
C LEU A 24 -2.80 6.03 14.75
N PHE A 25 -2.57 5.42 15.92
CA PHE A 25 -3.05 5.94 17.20
C PHE A 25 -2.47 7.34 17.50
N HIS A 26 -1.15 7.51 17.36
CA HIS A 26 -0.52 8.80 17.58
C HIS A 26 -0.92 9.89 16.58
N MET A 27 -1.24 9.52 15.34
CA MET A 27 -1.71 10.46 14.33
C MET A 27 -3.11 10.97 14.66
N ALA A 28 -4.02 10.11 15.14
CA ALA A 28 -5.34 10.51 15.59
C ALA A 28 -5.26 11.55 16.73
N VAL A 29 -4.38 11.33 17.71
CA VAL A 29 -4.12 12.30 18.79
C VAL A 29 -3.44 13.58 18.24
N GLY A 30 -2.50 13.42 17.31
CA GLY A 30 -1.74 14.51 16.72
C GLY A 30 -2.59 15.50 15.89
N LEU A 31 -3.62 14.99 15.20
CA LEU A 31 -4.60 15.79 14.46
C LEU A 31 -5.26 16.83 15.36
N ARG A 32 -5.66 16.44 16.58
CA ARG A 32 -6.30 17.33 17.56
C ARG A 32 -5.35 18.41 18.09
N ASN A 33 -4.06 18.10 18.16
CA ASN A 33 -3.04 18.98 18.72
C ASN A 33 -2.33 19.84 17.67
N GLY A 34 -2.78 19.83 16.41
CA GLY A 34 -2.18 20.62 15.32
C GLY A 34 -0.79 20.15 14.88
N SER A 35 -0.41 18.90 15.18
CA SER A 35 0.94 18.40 14.87
C SER A 35 1.19 18.17 13.37
N TRP A 36 0.16 18.27 12.53
CA TRP A 36 0.24 18.23 11.06
C TRP A 36 1.16 19.31 10.47
N ARG A 37 1.49 20.36 11.22
CA ARG A 37 2.48 21.37 10.80
C ARG A 37 3.93 20.87 10.87
N ARG A 38 4.20 19.73 11.51
CA ARG A 38 5.56 19.18 11.68
C ARG A 38 5.85 18.14 10.61
N ALA A 39 7.07 18.14 10.07
CA ALA A 39 7.52 17.17 9.05
C ALA A 39 7.31 15.72 9.50
N MET A 40 7.59 15.39 10.76
CA MET A 40 7.41 14.03 11.31
C MET A 40 5.97 13.50 11.19
N TRP A 41 4.95 14.36 11.19
CA TRP A 41 3.57 13.91 11.02
C TRP A 41 3.33 13.42 9.59
N TRP A 42 3.87 14.12 8.59
CA TRP A 42 3.79 13.72 7.18
C TRP A 42 4.60 12.46 6.88
N THR A 43 5.76 12.26 7.53
CA THR A 43 6.51 11.00 7.45
C THR A 43 5.68 9.82 7.95
N ARG A 44 4.98 9.99 9.09
CA ARG A 44 4.08 8.96 9.64
C ARG A 44 2.91 8.68 8.70
N LEU A 45 2.26 9.72 8.16
CA LEU A 45 1.17 9.57 7.21
C LEU A 45 1.62 8.80 5.96
N CYS A 46 2.77 9.14 5.39
CA CYS A 46 3.35 8.44 4.25
C CYS A 46 3.60 6.96 4.58
N SER A 47 4.22 6.66 5.71
CA SER A 47 4.49 5.28 6.13
C SER A 47 3.20 4.46 6.30
N VAL A 48 2.19 5.04 6.97
CA VAL A 48 0.91 4.37 7.19
C VAL A 48 0.18 4.11 5.88
N ALA A 49 0.14 5.11 4.98
CA ALA A 49 -0.48 4.97 3.67
C ALA A 49 0.22 3.90 2.81
N LEU A 50 1.56 3.87 2.78
CA LEU A 50 2.32 2.83 2.08
C LEU A 50 2.05 1.43 2.65
N CYS A 51 2.01 1.30 3.98
CA CYS A 51 1.73 0.03 4.65
C CYS A 51 0.31 -0.48 4.32
N ALA A 52 -0.69 0.40 4.40
CA ALA A 52 -2.08 0.07 4.07
C ALA A 52 -2.26 -0.27 2.58
N GLY A 53 -1.59 0.47 1.69
CA GLY A 53 -1.57 0.21 0.25
C GLY A 53 -0.95 -1.15 -0.07
N LEU A 54 0.20 -1.46 0.55
CA LEU A 54 0.85 -2.77 0.40
C LEU A 54 -0.03 -3.91 0.92
N ALA A 55 -0.64 -3.75 2.10
CA ALA A 55 -1.55 -4.75 2.65
C ALA A 55 -2.77 -4.99 1.74
N SER A 56 -3.32 -3.92 1.16
CA SER A 56 -4.43 -4.00 0.18
C SER A 56 -3.99 -4.71 -1.10
N TRP A 57 -2.79 -4.41 -1.60
CA TRP A 57 -2.22 -5.07 -2.77
C TRP A 57 -1.99 -6.57 -2.53
N ILE A 58 -1.37 -6.94 -1.40
CA ILE A 58 -1.21 -8.34 -0.99
C ILE A 58 -2.58 -9.03 -0.91
N ARG A 59 -3.55 -8.41 -0.25
CA ARG A 59 -4.92 -8.95 -0.13
C ARG A 59 -5.59 -9.19 -1.48
N GLY A 60 -5.35 -8.32 -2.46
CA GLY A 60 -5.86 -8.45 -3.83
C GLY A 60 -5.15 -9.52 -4.65
N VAL A 61 -3.81 -9.58 -4.60
CA VAL A 61 -3.01 -10.61 -5.29
C VAL A 61 -3.38 -12.01 -4.80
N PHE A 62 -3.55 -12.18 -3.50
CA PHE A 62 -4.00 -13.44 -2.91
C PHE A 62 -5.53 -13.61 -2.87
N GLY A 63 -6.28 -12.74 -3.57
CA GLY A 63 -7.75 -12.76 -3.56
C GLY A 63 -8.35 -14.06 -4.05
N GLY A 64 -7.73 -14.71 -5.03
CA GLY A 64 -8.17 -16.00 -5.56
C GLY A 64 -7.54 -17.24 -4.94
N GLY A 65 -6.83 -17.10 -3.81
CA GLY A 65 -6.23 -18.23 -3.11
C GLY A 65 -5.03 -18.86 -3.84
N LEU A 66 -4.69 -20.09 -3.44
CA LEU A 66 -3.62 -20.89 -4.06
C LEU A 66 -4.08 -21.53 -5.38
N ASP A 67 -5.37 -21.88 -5.45
CA ASP A 67 -6.03 -22.37 -6.65
C ASP A 67 -7.32 -21.57 -6.87
N VAL A 68 -7.33 -20.79 -7.95
CA VAL A 68 -8.45 -19.93 -8.33
C VAL A 68 -9.68 -20.77 -8.68
N ARG A 69 -9.51 -21.89 -9.37
CA ARG A 69 -10.61 -22.77 -9.77
C ARG A 69 -11.28 -23.38 -8.54
N GLU A 70 -10.50 -23.85 -7.58
CA GLU A 70 -11.05 -24.36 -6.31
C GLU A 70 -11.76 -23.25 -5.53
N THR A 71 -11.16 -22.07 -5.44
CA THR A 71 -11.74 -20.92 -4.72
C THR A 71 -13.07 -20.49 -5.36
N CYS A 72 -13.14 -20.45 -6.69
CA CYS A 72 -14.37 -20.18 -7.42
C CYS A 72 -15.45 -21.22 -7.11
N LEU A 73 -15.13 -22.51 -7.28
CA LEU A 73 -16.13 -23.59 -7.17
C LEU A 73 -16.58 -23.87 -5.74
N PHE A 74 -15.67 -23.85 -4.77
CA PHE A 74 -15.94 -24.33 -3.41
C PHE A 74 -16.10 -23.23 -2.37
N VAL A 75 -15.46 -22.06 -2.55
CA VAL A 75 -15.59 -20.94 -1.61
C VAL A 75 -16.73 -20.02 -2.05
N HIS A 76 -16.72 -19.61 -3.31
CA HIS A 76 -17.68 -18.65 -3.85
C HIS A 76 -18.86 -19.29 -4.60
N HIS A 77 -18.83 -20.61 -4.84
CA HIS A 77 -19.88 -21.36 -5.55
C HIS A 77 -20.16 -20.82 -6.96
N GLU A 78 -19.13 -20.26 -7.58
CA GLU A 78 -19.15 -19.67 -8.92
C GLU A 78 -18.53 -20.62 -9.94
N ARG A 79 -19.06 -20.59 -11.18
CA ARG A 79 -18.49 -21.38 -12.27
C ARG A 79 -17.14 -20.79 -12.68
N TYR A 80 -16.11 -21.62 -12.67
CA TYR A 80 -14.84 -21.33 -13.30
C TYR A 80 -14.93 -21.47 -14.83
N ASP A 81 -14.69 -20.38 -15.54
CA ASP A 81 -14.70 -20.33 -17.00
C ASP A 81 -13.26 -20.34 -17.57
N ALA A 82 -12.78 -21.54 -17.91
CA ALA A 82 -11.44 -21.71 -18.48
C ALA A 82 -11.28 -21.00 -19.83
N THR A 83 -12.34 -20.97 -20.66
CA THR A 83 -12.29 -20.29 -21.97
C THR A 83 -12.16 -18.78 -21.82
N TYR A 84 -12.82 -18.20 -20.81
CA TYR A 84 -12.63 -16.80 -20.45
C TYR A 84 -11.19 -16.51 -20.00
N TRP A 85 -10.61 -17.38 -19.18
CA TRP A 85 -9.23 -17.25 -18.71
C TRP A 85 -8.20 -17.24 -19.84
N ASP A 86 -8.31 -18.21 -20.76
CA ASP A 86 -7.40 -18.31 -21.90
C ASP A 86 -7.52 -17.09 -22.82
N ALA A 87 -8.74 -16.59 -23.03
CA ALA A 87 -8.98 -15.39 -23.84
C ALA A 87 -8.47 -14.08 -23.20
N HIS A 88 -8.34 -14.04 -21.85
CA HIS A 88 -7.96 -12.83 -21.10
C HIS A 88 -6.64 -13.02 -20.33
N ALA A 89 -5.77 -13.95 -20.76
CA ALA A 89 -4.53 -14.27 -20.06
C ALA A 89 -3.63 -13.05 -19.77
N GLU A 90 -3.62 -12.06 -20.68
CA GLU A 90 -2.84 -10.83 -20.49
C GLU A 90 -3.45 -9.88 -19.43
N GLU A 91 -4.75 -9.97 -19.14
CA GLU A 91 -5.36 -9.19 -18.07
C GLU A 91 -4.90 -9.66 -16.69
N PHE A 92 -4.75 -10.98 -16.50
CA PHE A 92 -4.33 -11.59 -15.23
C PHE A 92 -2.83 -11.42 -14.94
N ARG A 93 -2.04 -10.98 -15.91
CA ARG A 93 -0.61 -10.65 -15.71
C ARG A 93 -0.38 -9.21 -15.25
N LYS A 94 -1.42 -8.36 -15.28
CA LYS A 94 -1.28 -6.96 -14.86
C LYS A 94 -1.09 -6.87 -13.36
N VAL A 95 -0.11 -6.09 -12.93
CA VAL A 95 0.15 -5.80 -11.51
C VAL A 95 -0.86 -4.82 -10.92
N PHE A 96 -1.58 -4.08 -11.77
CA PHE A 96 -2.68 -3.19 -11.43
C PHE A 96 -3.47 -2.81 -12.71
N PRO A 97 -4.80 -2.62 -12.67
CA PRO A 97 -5.71 -2.97 -11.56
C PRO A 97 -5.71 -4.48 -11.30
N LEU A 98 -5.87 -4.85 -10.03
CA LEU A 98 -5.90 -6.26 -9.61
C LEU A 98 -7.26 -6.85 -9.96
N HIS A 99 -7.21 -7.98 -10.67
CA HIS A 99 -8.38 -8.78 -11.04
C HIS A 99 -8.03 -10.25 -10.91
N ASN A 100 -8.96 -11.04 -10.37
CA ASN A 100 -8.83 -12.48 -10.32
C ASN A 100 -10.24 -13.07 -10.47
N LYS A 101 -10.66 -13.29 -11.71
CA LYS A 101 -12.07 -13.54 -12.03
C LYS A 101 -12.37 -15.02 -12.11
N CYS A 102 -13.56 -15.42 -11.69
CA CYS A 102 -14.08 -16.77 -11.96
C CYS A 102 -14.65 -16.87 -13.37
N ASN A 103 -15.34 -15.82 -13.80
CA ASN A 103 -15.99 -15.65 -15.10
C ASN A 103 -16.12 -14.15 -15.41
N ALA A 104 -16.74 -13.79 -16.53
CA ALA A 104 -16.89 -12.38 -16.94
C ALA A 104 -17.61 -11.49 -15.90
N HIS A 105 -18.40 -12.08 -14.99
CA HIS A 105 -19.27 -11.36 -14.06
C HIS A 105 -18.79 -11.39 -12.60
N TYR A 106 -17.91 -12.32 -12.23
CA TYR A 106 -17.49 -12.49 -10.84
C TYR A 106 -15.98 -12.35 -10.68
N ASP A 107 -15.57 -11.37 -9.85
CA ASP A 107 -14.18 -11.11 -9.49
C ASP A 107 -13.95 -11.48 -8.02
N LEU A 108 -12.92 -12.29 -7.75
CA LEU A 108 -12.49 -12.66 -6.41
C LEU A 108 -11.80 -11.50 -5.70
N VAL A 109 -11.30 -10.51 -6.45
CA VAL A 109 -10.74 -9.29 -5.87
C VAL A 109 -11.90 -8.39 -5.45
N PRO A 110 -12.05 -8.07 -4.15
CA PRO A 110 -13.12 -7.18 -3.71
C PRO A 110 -13.03 -5.81 -4.38
N ALA A 111 -14.18 -5.25 -4.73
CA ALA A 111 -14.28 -3.98 -5.47
C ALA A 111 -13.60 -2.78 -4.78
N TRP A 112 -13.37 -2.84 -3.46
CA TRP A 112 -12.70 -1.78 -2.69
C TRP A 112 -11.17 -1.83 -2.77
N ILE A 113 -10.56 -2.94 -3.19
CA ILE A 113 -9.09 -3.10 -3.19
C ILE A 113 -8.41 -2.09 -4.12
N ASN A 114 -8.83 -2.02 -5.38
CA ASN A 114 -8.21 -1.12 -6.36
C ASN A 114 -8.36 0.37 -5.96
N PRO A 115 -9.55 0.85 -5.55
CA PRO A 115 -9.70 2.20 -4.99
C PRO A 115 -8.85 2.45 -3.74
N ALA A 116 -8.70 1.47 -2.83
CA ALA A 116 -7.88 1.61 -1.64
C ALA A 116 -6.39 1.79 -1.99
N ILE A 117 -5.87 1.02 -2.94
CA ILE A 117 -4.48 1.15 -3.42
C ILE A 117 -4.25 2.55 -4.02
N VAL A 118 -5.15 3.00 -4.90
CA VAL A 118 -5.06 4.34 -5.52
C VAL A 118 -5.09 5.44 -4.46
N THR A 119 -6.01 5.34 -3.50
CA THR A 119 -6.14 6.32 -2.40
C THR A 119 -4.86 6.37 -1.57
N CYS A 120 -4.30 5.22 -1.21
CA CYS A 120 -3.04 5.13 -0.47
C CYS A 120 -1.87 5.73 -1.26
N ALA A 121 -1.79 5.48 -2.57
CA ALA A 121 -0.76 6.05 -3.43
C ALA A 121 -0.86 7.58 -3.49
N VAL A 122 -2.06 8.13 -3.68
CA VAL A 122 -2.31 9.59 -3.69
C VAL A 122 -1.91 10.23 -2.36
N ILE A 123 -2.31 9.63 -1.22
CA ILE A 123 -1.94 10.14 0.11
C ILE A 123 -0.42 10.12 0.30
N SER A 124 0.24 9.04 -0.13
CA SER A 124 1.70 8.91 -0.02
C SER A 124 2.42 9.98 -0.85
N LEU A 125 1.98 10.20 -2.09
CA LEU A 125 2.53 11.24 -2.97
C LEU A 125 2.33 12.65 -2.41
N ALA A 126 1.14 12.93 -1.86
CA ALA A 126 0.87 14.22 -1.21
C ALA A 126 1.78 14.43 0.01
N ALA A 127 1.97 13.41 0.84
CA ALA A 127 2.85 13.49 1.99
C ALA A 127 4.32 13.70 1.59
N LEU A 128 4.79 13.01 0.55
CA LEU A 128 6.13 13.22 -0.01
C LEU A 128 6.32 14.64 -0.54
N ALA A 129 5.34 15.19 -1.26
CA ALA A 129 5.40 16.56 -1.75
C ALA A 129 5.54 17.58 -0.60
N VAL A 130 4.80 17.38 0.50
CA VAL A 130 4.92 18.26 1.68
C VAL A 130 6.28 18.11 2.36
N LEU A 131 6.83 16.89 2.44
CA LEU A 131 8.16 16.66 3.00
C LEU A 131 9.26 17.33 2.15
N LEU A 132 9.16 17.26 0.83
CA LEU A 132 10.06 17.94 -0.09
C LEU A 132 9.98 19.46 0.07
N TRP A 133 8.77 20.01 0.28
CA TRP A 133 8.60 21.42 0.61
C TRP A 133 9.29 21.81 1.93
N PHE A 134 9.16 21.01 2.99
CA PHE A 134 9.88 21.26 4.24
C PHE A 134 11.40 21.17 4.08
N GLY A 135 11.89 20.22 3.29
CA GLY A 135 13.33 20.06 3.03
C GLY A 135 13.90 21.25 2.25
N THR A 136 13.25 21.64 1.16
CA THR A 136 13.67 22.77 0.31
C THR A 136 13.68 24.09 1.08
N THR A 137 12.62 24.37 1.85
CA THR A 137 12.57 25.59 2.69
C THR A 137 13.65 25.64 3.78
N HIS A 138 14.08 24.49 4.30
CA HIS A 138 15.20 24.42 5.25
C HIS A 138 16.54 24.70 4.56
N LEU A 139 16.76 24.12 3.37
CA LEU A 139 17.97 24.31 2.57
C LEU A 139 18.13 25.77 2.11
N THR A 140 17.06 26.41 1.65
CA THR A 140 17.10 27.81 1.18
C THR A 140 17.37 28.82 2.30
N ARG A 141 17.23 28.43 3.58
CA ARG A 141 17.52 29.29 4.74
C ARG A 141 18.97 29.21 5.22
N LEU A 142 19.77 28.27 4.70
CA LEU A 142 21.16 28.06 5.12
C LEU A 142 22.24 28.97 4.50
N PRO A 143 22.06 29.74 3.39
CA PRO A 143 23.19 30.45 2.78
C PRO A 143 23.54 31.81 3.43
N GLY A 144 23.16 32.07 4.70
CA GLY A 144 23.32 33.37 5.34
C GLY A 144 24.27 33.44 6.54
N LYS A 145 24.89 32.33 6.98
CA LYS A 145 25.71 32.30 8.20
C LYS A 145 27.23 32.22 7.98
N GLU A 146 27.71 32.13 6.74
CA GLU A 146 29.14 31.90 6.45
C GLU A 146 29.93 33.18 6.11
N ASN A 147 29.32 34.37 6.19
CA ASN A 147 29.98 35.66 5.84
C ASN A 147 30.04 36.69 7.00
N GLN A 148 30.12 36.25 8.26
CA GLN A 148 30.33 37.13 9.43
C GLN A 148 31.37 36.57 10.41
N SER A 149 32.62 36.37 9.96
CA SER A 149 33.78 36.25 10.84
C SER A 149 34.91 37.18 10.37
#